data_AF-A0A550H2X7-F1
#
_entry.id   AF-A0A550H2X7-F1
#
_cell.length_a   1.000
_cell.length_b   1.000
_cell.length_c   1.000
_cell.angle_alpha   90.00
_cell.angle_beta   90.00
_cell.angle_gamma   90.00
#
_symmetry.space_group_name_H-M   'P 1'
#
loop_
_entity.id
_entity.type
_entity.pdbx_description
1 polymer ?
#
loop_
_entity_poly.entity_id
_entity_poly.type
_entity_poly.pdbx_seq_one_letter_code
_entity_poly.pdbx_strand_id
1 'polypeptide(L)' 'MFHWNNVVVGLLVLMLAVILAVDALLVTWGQPGIPLSDNDVKGITGLAFFFVASYMLIQARENK' A
#
# COMPACT_ATOMS: atom_id res chain seq x y z
N MET A 1 -18.12 10.34 15.94
CA MET A 1 -17.72 8.95 16.28
C MET A 1 -16.84 8.29 15.20
N PHE A 2 -16.71 8.84 13.99
CA PHE A 2 -16.08 8.16 12.82
C PHE A 2 -14.60 8.46 12.56
N HIS A 3 -13.98 9.36 13.33
CA HIS A 3 -12.68 9.91 12.99
C HIS A 3 -11.51 8.95 13.28
N TRP A 4 -11.55 8.29 14.45
CA TRP A 4 -10.59 7.24 14.80
C TRP A 4 -10.71 6.02 13.89
N ASN A 5 -11.92 5.70 13.42
CA ASN A 5 -12.15 4.58 12.51
C ASN A 5 -11.43 4.78 11.17
N ASN A 6 -11.50 5.98 10.59
CA ASN A 6 -10.82 6.28 9.34
C ASN A 6 -9.29 6.27 9.47
N VAL A 7 -8.77 6.70 10.63
CA VAL A 7 -7.32 6.63 10.92
C VAL A 7 -6.85 5.18 11.06
N VAL A 8 -7.59 4.35 11.81
CA VAL A 8 -7.26 2.93 12.00
C VAL A 8 -7.33 2.17 10.67
N VAL A 9 -8.37 2.41 9.87
CA VAL A 9 -8.49 1.80 8.53
C VAL A 9 -7.35 2.27 7.62
N GLY A 10 -7.02 3.55 7.60
CA GLY A 10 -5.88 4.08 6.82
C GLY A 10 -4.54 3.43 7.23
N LEU A 11 -4.31 3.25 8.53
CA LEU A 11 -3.11 2.57 9.05
C LEU A 11 -3.05 1.09 8.65
N LEU A 12 -4.18 0.37 8.69
CA LEU A 12 -4.25 -1.03 8.26
C LEU A 12 -3.95 -1.17 6.76
N VAL A 13 -4.52 -0.28 5.93
CA VAL A 13 -4.23 -0.25 4.49
C VAL A 13 -2.77 0.10 4.23
N LEU A 14 -2.18 1.00 5.01
CA LEU A 14 -0.76 1.35 4.92
C LEU A 14 0.15 0.16 5.28
N MET A 15 -0.20 -0.62 6.31
CA MET A 15 0.55 -1.84 6.67
C MET A 15 0.55 -2.85 5.53
N LEU A 16 -0.61 -3.09 4.90
CA LEU A 16 -0.72 -3.97 3.74
C LEU A 16 0.09 -3.45 2.54
N ALA A 17 0.06 -2.14 2.30
CA ALA A 17 0.85 -1.49 1.26
C ALA A 17 2.35 -1.77 1.42
N VAL A 18 2.87 -1.59 2.65
CA VAL A 18 4.28 -1.79 2.97
C VAL A 18 4.68 -3.26 2.84
N ILE A 19 3.86 -4.19 3.34
CA ILE A 19 4.16 -5.64 3.26
C ILE A 19 4.28 -6.06 1.79
N LEU A 20 3.35 -5.66 0.93
CA LEU A 20 3.37 -6.01 -0.50
C LEU A 20 4.55 -5.36 -1.24
N ALA A 21 4.87 -4.10 -0.92
CA ALA A 21 6.00 -3.41 -1.52
C ALA A 21 7.35 -4.02 -1.10
N VAL A 22 7.50 -4.40 0.17
CA VAL A 22 8.72 -5.05 0.69
C VAL A 22 8.87 -6.45 0.10
N ASP A 23 7.79 -7.24 0.05
CA ASP A 23 7.81 -8.57 -0.59
C ASP A 23 8.23 -8.45 -2.07
N ALA A 24 7.68 -7.45 -2.77
CA ALA A 24 8.07 -7.15 -4.12
C ALA A 24 9.56 -6.80 -4.25
N LEU A 25 10.06 -5.91 -3.39
CA LEU A 25 11.47 -5.48 -3.40
C LEU A 25 12.46 -6.62 -3.12
N LEU A 26 12.11 -7.53 -2.20
CA LEU A 26 12.97 -8.66 -1.85
C LEU A 26 13.10 -9.68 -3.00
N VAL A 27 12.08 -9.80 -3.86
CA VAL A 27 12.01 -10.80 -4.94
C VAL A 27 12.39 -10.21 -6.31
N THR A 28 12.44 -8.88 -6.47
CA THR A 28 12.81 -8.21 -7.74
C THR A 28 14.20 -8.55 -8.27
N TRP A 29 15.06 -9.18 -7.47
CA TRP A 29 16.39 -9.62 -7.86
C TRP A 29 16.41 -11.00 -8.55
N GLY A 30 15.24 -11.66 -8.68
CA GLY A 30 15.11 -13.06 -9.10
C GLY A 30 15.32 -13.33 -10.58
N GLN A 31 14.64 -12.63 -11.50
CA GLN A 31 14.73 -12.88 -12.95
C GLN A 31 14.31 -11.65 -13.78
N PRO A 32 15.23 -10.95 -14.47
CA PRO A 32 14.87 -9.92 -15.43
C PRO A 32 14.30 -10.55 -16.71
N GLY A 33 13.09 -10.16 -17.12
CA GLY A 33 12.58 -10.48 -18.47
C GLY A 33 11.09 -10.85 -18.58
N ILE A 34 10.36 -11.00 -17.47
CA ILE A 34 8.91 -11.26 -17.49
C ILE A 34 8.17 -9.96 -17.18
N PRO A 35 7.60 -9.26 -18.17
CA PRO A 35 6.75 -8.10 -17.89
C PRO A 35 5.50 -8.55 -17.11
N LEU A 36 5.14 -7.82 -16.05
CA LEU A 36 4.02 -8.13 -15.14
C LEU A 36 4.18 -9.50 -14.46
N SER A 37 5.38 -9.79 -13.95
CA SER A 37 5.57 -10.93 -13.06
C SER A 37 4.67 -10.80 -11.82
N ASP A 38 4.36 -11.90 -11.14
CA ASP A 38 3.62 -11.90 -9.88
C ASP A 38 4.21 -10.89 -8.87
N ASN A 39 5.51 -10.66 -8.97
CA ASN A 39 6.24 -9.73 -8.14
C ASN A 39 6.01 -8.25 -8.50
N ASP A 40 5.96 -7.94 -9.79
CA ASP A 40 5.62 -6.61 -10.28
C ASP A 40 4.19 -6.24 -9.87
N VAL A 41 3.26 -7.21 -9.94
CA VAL A 41 1.87 -7.04 -9.50
C VAL A 41 1.80 -6.71 -8.00
N LYS A 42 2.58 -7.39 -7.17
CA LYS A 42 2.66 -7.07 -5.73
C LYS A 42 3.22 -5.68 -5.47
N GLY A 43 4.26 -5.27 -6.18
CA GLY A 43 4.84 -3.93 -6.07
C GLY A 43 3.85 -2.83 -6.46
N ILE A 44 3.16 -3.01 -7.59
CA ILE A 44 2.11 -2.09 -8.08
C ILE A 44 0.94 -2.04 -7.09
N THR A 45 0.51 -3.19 -6.56
CA THR A 45 -0.59 -3.26 -5.58
C THR A 45 -0.21 -2.58 -4.27
N GLY A 46 1.03 -2.77 -3.80
CA GLY A 46 1.58 -2.08 -2.64
C GLY A 46 1.58 -0.56 -2.82
N LEU A 47 2.02 -0.07 -3.98
CA LEU A 47 1.96 1.36 -4.32
C LEU A 47 0.52 1.89 -4.38
N ALA A 48 -0.41 1.14 -4.97
CA ALA A 48 -1.82 1.53 -5.01
C ALA A 48 -2.41 1.67 -3.60
N PHE A 49 -2.16 0.70 -2.71
CA PHE A 49 -2.59 0.78 -1.32
C PHE A 49 -1.91 1.92 -0.55
N PHE A 50 -0.66 2.26 -0.88
CA PHE A 50 0.00 3.42 -0.28
C PHE A 50 -0.73 4.73 -0.62
N PHE A 51 -1.12 4.93 -1.88
CA PHE A 51 -1.91 6.10 -2.29
C PHE A 51 -3.28 6.13 -1.63
N VAL A 52 -3.98 4.99 -1.58
CA VAL A 52 -5.28 4.88 -0.92
C VAL A 52 -5.18 5.19 0.57
N ALA A 53 -4.20 4.60 1.27
CA ALA A 53 -3.95 4.88 2.69
C ALA A 53 -3.61 6.35 2.94
N SER A 54 -2.75 6.93 2.11
CA SER A 54 -2.38 8.34 2.20
C SER A 54 -3.60 9.25 2.04
N TYR A 55 -4.45 8.97 1.05
CA TYR A 55 -5.70 9.69 0.84
C TYR A 55 -6.65 9.56 2.04
N MET A 56 -6.83 8.35 2.59
CA MET A 56 -7.66 8.13 3.78
C MET A 56 -7.15 8.90 5.01
N LEU A 57 -5.84 8.93 5.22
CA LEU A 57 -5.22 9.65 6.34
C LEU A 57 -5.31 11.18 6.17
N ILE A 58 -5.15 11.69 4.95
CA ILE A 58 -5.35 13.11 4.63
C ILE A 58 -6.81 13.50 4.87
N GLN A 59 -7.76 12.73 4.34
CA GLN A 59 -9.19 12.97 4.54
C GLN A 59 -9.60 12.89 6.00
N ALA A 60 -9.00 11.98 6.78
CA ALA A 60 -9.17 11.98 8.22
C ALA A 60 -8.67 13.30 8.81
N ARG A 61 -7.45 13.75 8.50
CA ARG A 61 -6.92 15.02 9.01
C ARG A 61 -7.78 16.24 8.67
N GLU A 62 -8.34 16.32 7.47
CA GLU A 62 -9.12 17.48 7.00
C GLU A 62 -10.55 17.54 7.58
N ASN A 63 -11.15 16.39 7.89
CA ASN A 63 -12.49 16.32 8.50
C ASN A 63 -12.46 16.50 10.04
N LYS A 64 -11.45 17.18 10.57
CA LYS A 64 -11.11 17.29 12.00
C LYS A 64 -11.36 18.70 12.50
#